data_AF-A0A7V6B5S3-F1
#
_entry.id   AF-A0A7V6B5S3-F1
#
_cell.length_a   1.000
_cell.length_b   1.000
_cell.length_c   1.000
_cell.angle_alpha   90.00
_cell.angle_beta   90.00
_cell.angle_gamma   90.00
#
_symmetry.space_group_name_H-M   'P 1'
#
loop_
_entity.id
_entity.type
_entity.pdbx_description
1 polymer ?
#
loop_
_entity_poly.entity_id
_entity_poly.type
_entity_poly.pdbx_seq_one_letter_code
_entity_poly.pdbx_strand_id
1 'polypeptide(L)'
;MPKYLQSWDAIQFALALEHFDIPMHRPHPPGYLAHIAISYVFSLLGFESDTSVMLGSCLASALATVALYYFALTIEGKQVAIFATLLFMSHPYSFYLATSGETYPLEALGAILIALTFLSAHSKPEQTLRRTLFFFILGASGGIRQNLPLFFSPLALLVLAQSLSRKRIKEGLLLLFAGIVGLCTWLLPLVILSKDFGSVVRSFRYQFFSMYANAYSLLFGARLRAVLMNQGRLLTYLAGAISLSGIFAVFVFVTHFRPRFARELLLVIAVWIVPALLWFSLL
;
A
#
# COMPACT_ATOMS: atom_id res chain seq x y z
N MET A 1 9.17 -15.00 -22.51
CA MET A 1 8.82 -15.44 -21.15
C MET A 1 9.92 -14.98 -20.20
N PRO A 2 9.56 -14.41 -19.03
CA PRO A 2 10.51 -14.06 -17.98
C PRO A 2 11.43 -15.21 -17.58
N LYS A 3 12.71 -14.91 -17.33
CA LYS A 3 13.78 -15.86 -16.99
C LYS A 3 14.21 -15.79 -15.53
N TYR A 4 14.12 -14.62 -14.91
CA TYR A 4 14.71 -14.36 -13.58
C TYR A 4 13.67 -14.14 -12.47
N LEU A 5 12.39 -14.04 -12.84
CA LEU A 5 11.30 -13.82 -11.89
C LEU A 5 10.83 -15.14 -11.29
N GLN A 6 10.74 -15.18 -9.96
CA GLN A 6 10.38 -16.40 -9.21
C GLN A 6 8.91 -16.45 -8.82
N SER A 7 8.25 -15.30 -8.73
CA SER A 7 6.87 -15.21 -8.26
C SER A 7 5.88 -15.09 -9.40
N TRP A 8 4.69 -15.63 -9.14
CA TRP A 8 3.56 -15.59 -10.08
C TRP A 8 3.15 -14.16 -10.43
N ASP A 9 3.12 -13.26 -9.44
CA ASP A 9 2.72 -11.87 -9.62
C ASP A 9 3.75 -11.08 -10.44
N ALA A 10 5.04 -11.22 -10.14
CA ALA A 10 6.10 -10.54 -10.90
C ALA A 10 6.10 -10.95 -12.37
N ILE A 11 5.91 -12.23 -12.67
CA ILE A 11 5.80 -12.73 -14.06
C ILE A 11 4.64 -12.04 -14.79
N GLN A 12 3.47 -11.93 -14.15
CA GLN A 12 2.31 -11.24 -14.75
C GLN A 12 2.56 -9.75 -14.96
N PHE A 13 3.28 -9.08 -14.05
CA PHE A 13 3.70 -7.69 -14.23
C PHE A 13 4.64 -7.52 -15.41
N ALA A 14 5.62 -8.41 -15.59
CA ALA A 14 6.53 -8.37 -16.73
C ALA A 14 5.80 -8.58 -18.05
N LEU A 15 4.86 -9.54 -18.11
CA LEU A 15 4.02 -9.76 -19.28
C LEU A 15 3.11 -8.57 -19.61
N ALA A 16 2.68 -7.82 -18.59
CA ALA A 16 1.86 -6.61 -18.76
C ALA A 16 2.62 -5.46 -19.43
N LEU A 17 3.95 -5.43 -19.32
CA LEU A 17 4.79 -4.44 -20.02
C LEU A 17 4.79 -4.67 -21.54
N GLU A 18 4.65 -5.93 -21.97
CA GLU A 18 4.55 -6.29 -23.39
C GLU A 18 3.12 -6.11 -23.92
N HIS A 19 2.12 -6.57 -23.15
CA HIS A 19 0.72 -6.46 -23.51
C HIS A 19 -0.16 -6.36 -22.27
N PHE A 20 -0.72 -5.17 -22.05
CA PHE A 20 -1.64 -4.92 -20.94
C PHE A 20 -3.04 -5.46 -21.26
N ASP A 21 -3.43 -6.54 -20.58
CA ASP A 21 -4.74 -7.18 -20.68
C ASP A 21 -5.07 -7.90 -19.35
N ILE A 22 -5.96 -7.30 -18.55
CA ILE A 22 -6.36 -7.81 -17.23
C ILE A 22 -7.09 -9.17 -17.34
N PRO A 23 -8.06 -9.36 -18.26
CA PRO A 23 -8.64 -10.69 -18.51
C PRO A 23 -7.61 -11.78 -18.81
N MET A 24 -6.53 -11.46 -19.52
CA MET A 24 -5.41 -12.39 -19.77
C MET A 24 -4.41 -12.47 -18.62
N HIS A 25 -4.70 -11.86 -17.47
CA HIS A 25 -3.81 -11.83 -16.31
C HIS A 25 -2.46 -11.15 -16.59
N ARG A 26 -2.50 -10.06 -17.37
CA ARG A 26 -1.34 -9.22 -17.75
C ARG A 26 -1.61 -7.75 -17.42
N PRO A 27 -1.62 -7.37 -16.13
CA PRO A 27 -1.34 -8.21 -14.98
C PRO A 27 -2.62 -8.83 -14.41
N HIS A 28 -2.51 -9.60 -13.33
CA HIS A 28 -3.72 -10.04 -12.62
C HIS A 28 -4.57 -8.85 -12.19
N PRO A 29 -5.89 -9.04 -12.07
CA PRO A 29 -6.73 -8.07 -11.37
C PRO A 29 -6.10 -7.79 -9.98
N PRO A 30 -6.09 -6.55 -9.49
CA PRO A 30 -6.74 -5.33 -10.01
C PRO A 30 -6.10 -4.58 -11.18
N GLY A 31 -4.92 -4.97 -11.66
CA GLY A 31 -4.18 -4.23 -12.68
C GLY A 31 -2.92 -3.51 -12.18
N TYR A 32 -2.78 -3.24 -10.87
CA TYR A 32 -1.58 -2.70 -10.21
C TYR A 32 -0.88 -1.57 -10.99
N LEU A 33 -1.67 -0.63 -11.49
CA LEU A 33 -1.26 0.29 -12.53
C LEU A 33 -0.05 1.16 -12.14
N ALA A 34 0.06 1.55 -10.88
CA ALA A 34 1.22 2.34 -10.42
C ALA A 34 2.53 1.54 -10.51
N HIS A 35 2.50 0.24 -10.19
CA HIS A 35 3.65 -0.64 -10.30
C HIS A 35 4.04 -0.87 -11.77
N ILE A 36 3.03 -1.10 -12.63
CA ILE A 36 3.22 -1.20 -14.08
C ILE A 36 3.80 0.10 -14.65
N ALA A 37 3.27 1.25 -14.27
CA ALA A 37 3.73 2.55 -14.77
C ALA A 37 5.19 2.83 -14.41
N ILE A 38 5.58 2.59 -13.15
CA ILE A 38 6.98 2.75 -12.71
C ILE A 38 7.89 1.78 -13.46
N SER A 39 7.48 0.52 -13.60
CA SER A 39 8.25 -0.50 -14.32
C SER A 39 8.38 -0.16 -15.82
N TYR A 40 7.33 0.39 -16.42
CA TYR A 40 7.31 0.78 -17.83
C TYR A 40 8.31 1.90 -18.13
N VAL A 41 8.58 2.81 -17.19
CA VAL A 41 9.66 3.80 -17.35
C VAL A 41 11.00 3.13 -17.61
N PHE A 42 11.32 2.03 -16.93
CA PHE A 42 12.55 1.28 -17.19
C PHE A 42 12.51 0.55 -18.53
N SER A 43 11.35 0.03 -18.93
CA SER A 43 11.20 -0.56 -20.26
C SER A 43 11.47 0.46 -21.38
N LEU A 44 11.02 1.71 -21.21
CA LEU A 44 11.33 2.81 -22.14
C LEU A 44 12.83 3.16 -22.20
N LEU A 45 13.59 2.86 -21.14
CA LEU A 45 15.05 3.01 -21.11
C LEU A 45 15.79 1.83 -21.76
N GLY A 46 15.06 0.85 -22.32
CA GLY A 46 15.61 -0.29 -23.04
C GLY A 46 15.91 -1.52 -22.18
N PHE A 47 15.47 -1.55 -20.93
CA PHE A 47 15.59 -2.74 -20.08
C PHE A 47 14.57 -3.82 -20.48
N GLU A 48 14.96 -5.09 -20.37
CA GLU A 48 14.05 -6.23 -20.53
C GLU A 48 12.92 -6.18 -19.49
N SER A 49 11.79 -6.84 -19.77
CA SER A 49 10.60 -6.83 -18.90
C SER A 49 10.90 -7.26 -17.45
N ASP A 50 11.71 -8.31 -17.27
CA ASP A 50 12.13 -8.83 -15.97
C ASP A 50 12.88 -7.77 -15.16
N THR A 51 13.92 -7.22 -15.77
CA THR A 51 14.75 -6.18 -15.16
C THR A 51 13.92 -4.94 -14.87
N SER A 52 12.99 -4.59 -15.76
CA SER A 52 12.12 -3.42 -15.60
C SER A 52 11.23 -3.51 -14.36
N VAL A 53 10.59 -4.67 -14.11
CA VAL A 53 9.77 -4.85 -12.90
C VAL A 53 10.61 -4.94 -11.63
N MET A 54 11.79 -5.57 -11.69
CA MET A 54 12.72 -5.62 -10.56
C MET A 54 13.23 -4.22 -10.19
N LEU A 55 13.59 -3.40 -11.19
CA LEU A 55 13.99 -2.01 -10.99
C LEU A 55 12.82 -1.17 -10.44
N GLY A 56 11.58 -1.45 -10.86
CA GLY A 56 10.38 -0.85 -10.30
C GLY A 56 10.23 -1.10 -8.80
N SER A 57 10.34 -2.36 -8.36
CA SER A 57 10.33 -2.73 -6.94
C SER A 57 11.51 -2.12 -6.17
N CYS A 58 12.70 -2.08 -6.78
CA CYS A 58 13.89 -1.54 -6.17
C CYS A 58 13.76 -0.02 -5.94
N LEU A 59 13.28 0.71 -6.95
CA LEU A 59 13.01 2.15 -6.83
C LEU A 59 11.94 2.42 -5.78
N ALA A 60 10.86 1.65 -5.77
CA ALA A 60 9.80 1.77 -4.77
C ALA A 60 10.33 1.53 -3.34
N SER A 61 11.21 0.54 -3.14
CA SER A 61 11.86 0.27 -1.84
C SER A 61 12.81 1.39 -1.40
N ALA A 62 13.60 1.93 -2.34
CA ALA A 62 14.47 3.07 -2.06
C ALA A 62 13.66 4.31 -1.63
N LEU A 63 12.57 4.60 -2.35
CA LEU A 63 11.65 5.68 -1.99
C LEU A 63 10.92 5.41 -0.67
N ALA A 64 10.50 4.17 -0.40
CA ALA A 64 9.91 3.78 0.88
C ALA A 64 10.87 4.03 2.03
N THR A 65 12.16 3.74 1.84
CA THR A 65 13.21 4.01 2.82
C THR A 65 13.33 5.51 3.11
N VAL A 66 13.35 6.35 2.07
CA VAL A 66 13.40 7.82 2.23
C VAL A 66 12.14 8.32 2.94
N ALA A 67 10.96 7.84 2.56
CA ALA A 67 9.70 8.20 3.21
C ALA A 67 9.70 7.76 4.69
N LEU A 68 10.19 6.56 5.00
CA LEU A 68 10.30 6.06 6.36
C LEU A 68 11.23 6.92 7.22
N TYR A 69 12.35 7.40 6.66
CA TYR A 69 13.23 8.34 7.34
C TYR A 69 12.47 9.59 7.77
N TYR A 70 11.74 10.23 6.86
CA TYR A 70 10.97 11.42 7.18
C TYR A 70 9.84 11.12 8.16
N PHE A 71 9.17 9.98 8.04
CA PHE A 71 8.13 9.56 8.97
C PHE A 71 8.67 9.43 10.40
N ALA A 72 9.73 8.65 10.59
CA ALA A 72 10.36 8.49 11.89
C ALA A 72 10.95 9.81 12.43
N LEU A 73 11.51 10.66 11.55
CA LEU A 73 12.03 11.98 11.91
C LEU A 73 10.93 12.89 12.46
N THR A 74 9.72 12.83 11.89
CA THR A 74 8.58 13.64 12.38
C THR A 74 8.03 13.19 13.73
N ILE A 75 8.31 11.96 14.16
CA ILE A 75 7.74 11.38 15.38
C ILE A 75 8.75 11.43 16.54
N GLU A 76 9.93 10.85 16.36
CA GLU A 76 10.92 10.61 17.44
C GLU A 76 12.26 11.31 17.20
N GLY A 77 12.50 11.82 15.98
CA GLY A 77 13.71 12.57 15.63
C GLY A 77 14.79 11.76 14.89
N LYS A 78 15.95 12.40 14.69
CA LYS A 78 16.97 11.95 13.72
C LYS A 78 17.56 10.56 14.01
N GLN A 79 17.85 10.26 15.27
CA GLN A 79 18.49 8.98 15.63
C GLN A 79 17.57 7.79 15.34
N VAL A 80 16.31 7.88 15.76
CA VAL A 80 15.30 6.85 15.46
C VAL A 80 15.06 6.75 13.96
N ALA A 81 15.04 7.87 13.24
CA ALA A 81 14.91 7.86 11.78
C ALA A 81 16.02 7.08 11.08
N ILE A 82 17.28 7.31 11.46
CA ILE A 82 18.43 6.56 10.91
C ILE A 82 18.32 5.07 11.27
N PHE A 83 18.01 4.75 12.52
CA PHE A 83 17.93 3.36 12.95
C PHE A 83 16.80 2.60 12.23
N ALA A 84 15.61 3.21 12.15
CA ALA A 84 14.44 2.63 11.48
C ALA A 84 14.72 2.35 9.99
N THR A 85 15.38 3.27 9.27
CA THR A 85 15.70 3.04 7.86
C THR A 85 16.81 2.02 7.65
N LEU A 86 17.87 2.04 8.47
CA LEU A 86 18.91 1.02 8.41
C LEU A 86 18.34 -0.38 8.66
N LEU A 87 17.44 -0.50 9.64
CA LEU A 87 16.72 -1.75 9.88
C LEU A 87 15.85 -2.15 8.69
N PHE A 88 15.07 -1.23 8.13
CA PHE A 88 14.23 -1.51 6.97
C PHE A 88 15.06 -1.97 5.75
N MET A 89 16.18 -1.30 5.46
CA MET A 89 17.07 -1.66 4.35
C MET A 89 17.78 -3.00 4.55
N SER A 90 18.20 -3.31 5.79
CA SER A 90 18.92 -4.53 6.11
C SER A 90 18.00 -5.71 6.44
N HIS A 91 16.69 -5.48 6.57
CA HIS A 91 15.72 -6.53 6.86
C HIS A 91 15.67 -7.52 5.68
N PRO A 92 15.93 -8.82 5.90
CA PRO A 92 16.02 -9.80 4.81
C PRO A 92 14.78 -9.83 3.91
N TYR A 93 13.60 -9.70 4.52
CA TYR A 93 12.33 -9.69 3.78
C TYR A 93 12.16 -8.42 2.92
N SER A 94 12.53 -7.26 3.45
CA SER A 94 12.45 -6.00 2.70
C SER A 94 13.44 -5.98 1.55
N PHE A 95 14.64 -6.49 1.78
CA PHE A 95 15.66 -6.64 0.74
C PHE A 95 15.20 -7.59 -0.37
N TYR A 96 14.68 -8.77 -0.02
CA TYR A 96 14.11 -9.70 -0.97
C TYR A 96 13.01 -9.05 -1.82
N LEU A 97 12.05 -8.36 -1.17
CA LEU A 97 10.96 -7.70 -1.87
C LEU A 97 11.45 -6.60 -2.82
N ALA A 98 12.48 -5.85 -2.43
CA ALA A 98 13.10 -4.81 -3.27
C ALA A 98 13.63 -5.37 -4.60
N THR A 99 14.07 -6.63 -4.62
CA THR A 99 14.64 -7.28 -5.82
C THR A 99 13.67 -8.25 -6.52
N SER A 100 12.46 -8.44 -6.00
CA SER A 100 11.55 -9.52 -6.44
C SER A 100 10.72 -9.20 -7.69
N GLY A 101 10.58 -7.92 -8.06
CA GLY A 101 9.61 -7.50 -9.09
C GLY A 101 8.17 -7.36 -8.57
N GLU A 102 7.94 -7.58 -7.27
CA GLU A 102 6.64 -7.46 -6.62
C GLU A 102 6.22 -6.01 -6.32
N THR A 103 4.91 -5.81 -6.14
CA THR A 103 4.34 -4.49 -5.81
C THR A 103 4.46 -4.10 -4.33
N TYR A 104 4.80 -5.04 -3.44
CA TYR A 104 4.80 -4.81 -1.99
C TYR A 104 5.68 -3.64 -1.50
N PRO A 105 6.88 -3.38 -2.05
CA PRO A 105 7.64 -2.18 -1.70
C PRO A 105 6.90 -0.87 -2.01
N LEU A 106 6.14 -0.85 -3.11
CA LEU A 106 5.34 0.32 -3.50
C LEU A 106 4.12 0.49 -2.58
N GLU A 107 3.52 -0.61 -2.12
CA GLU A 107 2.48 -0.58 -1.08
C GLU A 107 3.02 0.00 0.23
N ALA A 108 4.22 -0.42 0.66
CA ALA A 108 4.87 0.12 1.85
C ALA A 108 5.12 1.63 1.70
N LEU A 109 5.65 2.08 0.56
CA LEU A 109 5.78 3.50 0.24
C LEU A 109 4.43 4.23 0.35
N GLY A 110 3.39 3.70 -0.30
CA GLY A 110 2.05 4.29 -0.29
C GLY A 110 1.49 4.46 1.12
N ALA A 111 1.58 3.42 1.95
CA ALA A 111 1.12 3.47 3.33
C ALA A 111 1.89 4.50 4.18
N ILE A 112 3.23 4.58 4.03
CA ILE A 112 4.05 5.59 4.73
C ILE A 112 3.68 7.00 4.28
N LEU A 113 3.46 7.23 2.98
CA LEU A 113 3.07 8.54 2.45
C LEU A 113 1.68 8.97 2.94
N ILE A 114 0.73 8.05 3.02
CA ILE A 114 -0.59 8.32 3.61
C ILE A 114 -0.45 8.71 5.09
N ALA A 115 0.33 7.96 5.86
CA ALA A 115 0.58 8.26 7.27
C ALA A 115 1.26 9.63 7.46
N LEU A 116 2.31 9.92 6.68
CA LEU A 116 3.01 11.21 6.68
C LEU A 116 2.09 12.38 6.35
N THR A 117 1.32 12.26 5.28
CA THR A 117 0.42 13.33 4.84
C THR A 117 -0.75 13.53 5.80
N PHE A 118 -1.25 12.44 6.42
CA PHE A 118 -2.24 12.54 7.50
C PHE A 118 -1.69 13.30 8.71
N LEU A 119 -0.52 12.92 9.23
CA LEU A 119 0.10 13.62 10.37
C LEU A 119 0.31 15.10 10.04
N SER A 120 0.83 15.39 8.85
CA SER A 120 1.01 16.76 8.36
C SER A 120 -0.30 17.55 8.28
N ALA A 121 -1.38 16.94 7.79
CA ALA A 121 -2.70 17.55 7.66
C ALA A 121 -3.40 17.74 9.02
N HIS A 122 -3.13 16.86 9.98
CA HIS A 122 -3.71 16.92 11.33
C HIS A 122 -3.00 17.94 12.22
N SER A 123 -1.67 18.03 12.16
CA SER A 123 -0.90 18.98 12.98
C SER A 123 -1.11 20.45 12.59
N LYS A 124 -1.58 20.72 11.37
CA LYS A 124 -1.82 22.09 10.85
C LYS A 124 -3.20 22.19 10.19
N PRO A 125 -4.29 22.11 10.98
CA PRO A 125 -5.65 22.02 10.46
C PRO A 125 -6.11 23.26 9.68
N GLU A 126 -5.44 24.39 9.87
CA GLU A 126 -5.67 25.63 9.11
C GLU A 126 -5.08 25.61 7.69
N GLN A 127 -4.16 24.69 7.39
CA GLN A 127 -3.50 24.61 6.09
C GLN A 127 -4.25 23.67 5.16
N THR A 128 -5.23 24.21 4.43
CA THR A 128 -6.04 23.47 3.45
C THR A 128 -5.19 22.65 2.48
N LEU A 129 -4.06 23.18 2.00
CA LEU A 129 -3.19 22.47 1.06
C LEU A 129 -2.71 21.11 1.59
N ARG A 130 -2.37 21.01 2.89
CA ARG A 130 -1.90 19.75 3.49
C ARG A 130 -3.01 18.70 3.54
N ARG A 131 -4.21 19.13 3.88
CA ARG A 131 -5.41 18.28 3.89
C ARG A 131 -5.76 17.84 2.46
N THR A 132 -5.75 18.75 1.51
CA THR A 132 -5.98 18.45 0.07
C THR A 132 -4.97 17.42 -0.42
N LEU A 133 -3.68 17.58 -0.08
CA LEU A 133 -2.64 16.62 -0.45
C LEU A 133 -2.89 15.23 0.16
N PHE A 134 -3.27 15.15 1.44
CA PHE A 134 -3.62 13.88 2.07
C PHE A 134 -4.76 13.17 1.33
N PHE A 135 -5.84 13.87 0.98
CA PHE A 135 -6.96 13.28 0.23
C PHE A 135 -6.54 12.83 -1.17
N PHE A 136 -5.75 13.64 -1.88
CA PHE A 136 -5.22 13.28 -3.20
C PHE A 136 -4.36 12.01 -3.12
N ILE A 137 -3.41 11.95 -2.19
CA ILE A 137 -2.52 10.79 -2.00
C ILE A 137 -3.32 9.55 -1.61
N LEU A 138 -4.32 9.69 -0.72
CA LEU A 138 -5.21 8.59 -0.37
C LEU A 138 -5.95 8.07 -1.60
N GLY A 139 -6.55 8.92 -2.43
CA GLY A 139 -7.23 8.50 -3.65
C GLY A 139 -6.29 7.86 -4.67
N ALA A 140 -5.12 8.46 -4.89
CA ALA A 140 -4.10 7.96 -5.83
C ALA A 140 -3.52 6.61 -5.41
N SER A 141 -3.44 6.34 -4.10
CA SER A 141 -2.91 5.08 -3.57
C SER A 141 -3.67 3.83 -4.03
N GLY A 142 -4.93 3.97 -4.47
CA GLY A 142 -5.69 2.87 -5.05
C GLY A 142 -5.05 2.26 -6.31
N GLY A 143 -4.24 3.04 -7.04
CA GLY A 143 -3.50 2.57 -8.21
C GLY A 143 -2.27 1.74 -7.86
N ILE A 144 -1.75 1.91 -6.65
CA ILE A 144 -0.77 1.00 -6.06
C ILE A 144 -1.53 -0.28 -5.70
N ARG A 145 -2.44 -0.17 -4.73
CA ARG A 145 -3.32 -1.24 -4.30
C ARG A 145 -4.59 -0.67 -3.66
N GLN A 146 -5.72 -1.29 -3.92
CA GLN A 146 -7.05 -0.80 -3.54
C GLN A 146 -7.33 -0.94 -2.04
N ASN A 147 -6.56 -1.78 -1.34
CA ASN A 147 -6.64 -1.88 0.11
C ASN A 147 -6.11 -0.63 0.82
N LEU A 148 -5.15 0.11 0.24
CA LEU A 148 -4.63 1.34 0.84
C LEU A 148 -5.72 2.40 1.05
N PRO A 149 -6.46 2.89 0.03
CA PRO A 149 -7.52 3.85 0.25
C PRO A 149 -8.64 3.30 1.13
N LEU A 150 -8.93 2.00 1.01
CA LEU A 150 -9.98 1.35 1.79
C LEU A 150 -9.65 1.34 3.28
N PHE A 151 -8.48 0.81 3.65
CA PHE A 151 -8.07 0.65 5.04
C PHE A 151 -7.76 1.98 5.71
N PHE A 152 -7.22 2.96 4.99
CA PHE A 152 -6.94 4.29 5.53
C PHE A 152 -8.11 5.28 5.44
N SER A 153 -9.25 4.90 4.83
CA SER A 153 -10.46 5.74 4.76
C SER A 153 -10.97 6.26 6.11
N PRO A 154 -10.85 5.56 7.26
CA PRO A 154 -11.25 6.11 8.55
C PRO A 154 -10.51 7.41 8.90
N LEU A 155 -9.23 7.55 8.52
CA LEU A 155 -8.47 8.80 8.73
C LEU A 155 -9.06 9.95 7.90
N ALA A 156 -9.50 9.69 6.66
CA ALA A 156 -10.19 10.69 5.84
C ALA A 156 -11.53 11.09 6.44
N LEU A 157 -12.32 10.14 6.97
CA LEU A 157 -13.58 10.46 7.65
C LEU A 157 -13.34 11.36 8.86
N LEU A 158 -12.28 11.12 9.65
CA LEU A 158 -11.91 11.98 10.76
C LEU A 158 -11.60 13.41 10.30
N VAL A 159 -10.81 13.57 9.23
CA VAL A 159 -10.48 14.90 8.69
C VAL A 159 -11.72 15.59 8.10
N LEU A 160 -12.59 14.86 7.40
CA LEU A 160 -13.86 15.40 6.89
C LEU A 160 -14.77 15.86 8.02
N ALA A 161 -14.91 15.06 9.08
CA ALA A 161 -15.75 15.38 10.23
C ALA A 161 -15.35 16.71 10.89
N GLN A 162 -14.05 17.00 10.95
CA GLN A 162 -13.51 18.29 11.43
C GLN A 162 -13.84 19.48 10.51
N SER A 163 -14.27 19.22 9.28
CA SER A 163 -14.61 20.22 8.26
C SER A 163 -16.11 20.35 8.00
N LEU A 164 -16.98 19.66 8.76
CA LEU A 164 -18.45 19.67 8.59
C LEU A 164 -19.15 20.94 9.12
N SER A 165 -18.43 21.94 9.63
CA SER A 165 -19.07 23.21 10.04
C SER A 165 -19.55 24.02 8.82
N ARG A 166 -20.64 24.80 8.98
CA ARG A 166 -21.16 25.68 7.89
C ARG A 166 -20.10 26.60 7.27
N LYS A 167 -19.07 26.98 8.05
CA LYS A 167 -17.96 27.83 7.59
C LYS A 167 -16.90 27.08 6.76
N ARG A 168 -16.85 25.75 6.82
CA ARG A 168 -15.82 24.89 6.19
C ARG A 168 -16.36 23.94 5.11
N ILE A 169 -17.63 24.06 4.72
CA ILE A 169 -18.22 23.18 3.70
C ILE A 169 -17.47 23.23 2.34
N LYS A 170 -17.00 24.42 1.94
CA LYS A 170 -16.18 24.59 0.72
C LYS A 170 -14.86 23.85 0.81
N GLU A 171 -14.25 23.83 1.99
CA GLU A 171 -13.04 23.05 2.25
C GLU A 171 -13.35 21.56 2.13
N GLY A 172 -14.40 21.07 2.79
CA GLY A 172 -14.83 19.68 2.69
C GLY A 172 -15.06 19.21 1.24
N LEU A 173 -15.73 20.03 0.42
CA LEU A 173 -15.91 19.75 -1.01
C LEU A 173 -14.58 19.71 -1.78
N LEU A 174 -13.64 20.62 -1.48
CA LEU A 174 -12.31 20.62 -2.08
C LEU A 174 -11.52 19.35 -1.70
N LEU A 175 -11.62 18.89 -0.45
CA LEU A 175 -10.96 17.65 0.00
C LEU A 175 -11.52 16.43 -0.74
N LEU A 176 -12.85 16.32 -0.85
CA LEU A 176 -13.50 15.26 -1.61
C LEU A 176 -13.10 15.30 -3.08
N PHE A 177 -13.10 16.49 -3.68
CA PHE A 177 -12.66 16.68 -5.05
C PHE A 177 -11.22 16.22 -5.25
N ALA A 178 -10.29 16.57 -4.34
CA ALA A 178 -8.91 16.12 -4.40
C ALA A 178 -8.77 14.60 -4.31
N GLY A 179 -9.56 13.95 -3.45
CA GLY A 179 -9.63 12.49 -3.38
C GLY A 179 -10.14 11.84 -4.67
N ILE A 180 -11.16 12.42 -5.30
CA ILE A 180 -11.68 11.97 -6.59
C ILE A 180 -10.64 12.17 -7.70
N VAL A 181 -9.96 13.31 -7.73
CA VAL A 181 -8.86 13.55 -8.68
C VAL A 181 -7.75 12.50 -8.49
N GLY A 182 -7.38 12.21 -7.24
CA GLY A 182 -6.45 11.13 -6.89
C GLY A 182 -6.93 9.77 -7.42
N LEU A 183 -8.18 9.39 -7.17
CA LEU A 183 -8.78 8.16 -7.68
C LEU A 183 -8.71 8.08 -9.21
N CYS A 184 -9.03 9.18 -9.89
CA CYS A 184 -9.01 9.27 -11.35
C CYS A 184 -7.61 9.11 -11.95
N THR A 185 -6.53 9.41 -11.21
CA THR A 185 -5.15 9.24 -11.72
C THR A 185 -4.81 7.81 -12.12
N TRP A 186 -5.48 6.82 -11.53
CA TRP A 186 -5.24 5.41 -11.85
C TRP A 186 -6.48 4.70 -12.37
N LEU A 187 -7.68 5.06 -11.93
CA LEU A 187 -8.90 4.41 -12.38
C LEU A 187 -9.21 4.74 -13.84
N LEU A 188 -9.01 5.99 -14.28
CA LEU A 188 -9.27 6.37 -15.67
C LEU A 188 -8.31 5.67 -16.63
N PRO A 189 -6.98 5.69 -16.44
CA PRO A 189 -6.10 4.94 -17.35
C PRO A 189 -6.34 3.43 -17.28
N LEU A 190 -6.70 2.88 -16.12
CA LEU A 190 -7.07 1.46 -16.01
C LEU A 190 -8.25 1.11 -16.93
N VAL A 191 -9.31 1.92 -16.91
CA VAL A 191 -10.48 1.74 -17.78
C VAL A 191 -10.09 1.87 -19.26
N ILE A 192 -9.30 2.89 -19.60
CA ILE A 192 -8.86 3.15 -20.98
C ILE A 192 -8.01 1.99 -21.52
N LEU A 193 -7.03 1.53 -20.74
CA LEU A 193 -6.14 0.44 -21.14
C LEU A 193 -6.87 -0.90 -21.24
N SER A 194 -7.85 -1.13 -20.36
CA SER A 194 -8.58 -2.40 -20.32
C SER A 194 -9.62 -2.55 -21.43
N LYS A 195 -10.00 -1.46 -22.11
CA LYS A 195 -10.99 -1.36 -23.21
C LYS A 195 -12.43 -1.79 -22.86
N ASP A 196 -12.63 -2.75 -21.97
CA ASP A 196 -13.91 -3.21 -21.43
C ASP A 196 -13.90 -3.16 -19.90
N PHE A 197 -14.50 -2.10 -19.34
CA PHE A 197 -14.66 -1.96 -17.89
C PHE A 197 -15.49 -3.08 -17.26
N GLY A 198 -16.46 -3.64 -18.00
CA GLY A 198 -17.26 -4.77 -17.55
C GLY A 198 -16.39 -6.01 -17.31
N SER A 199 -15.40 -6.25 -18.16
CA SER A 199 -14.43 -7.33 -17.99
C SER A 199 -13.59 -7.14 -16.75
N VAL A 200 -13.09 -5.92 -16.53
CA VAL A 200 -12.33 -5.56 -15.33
C VAL A 200 -13.15 -5.87 -14.08
N VAL A 201 -14.38 -5.37 -13.99
CA VAL A 201 -15.26 -5.62 -12.84
C VAL A 201 -15.53 -7.11 -12.64
N ARG A 202 -15.76 -7.88 -13.71
CA ARG A 202 -15.94 -9.34 -13.62
C ARG A 202 -14.71 -10.04 -13.09
N SER A 203 -13.52 -9.72 -13.58
CA SER A 203 -12.27 -10.34 -13.14
C SER A 203 -11.95 -10.02 -11.67
N PHE A 204 -12.17 -8.77 -11.25
CA PHE A 204 -12.06 -8.37 -9.84
C PHE A 204 -13.02 -9.16 -8.94
N ARG A 205 -14.30 -9.23 -9.34
CA ARG A 205 -15.32 -9.96 -8.58
C ARG A 205 -14.98 -11.44 -8.49
N TYR A 206 -14.54 -12.04 -9.59
CA TYR A 206 -14.15 -13.44 -9.62
C TYR A 206 -12.98 -13.69 -8.68
N GLN A 207 -11.93 -12.88 -8.75
CA GLN A 207 -10.77 -13.00 -7.87
C GLN A 207 -11.15 -12.83 -6.40
N PHE A 208 -11.89 -11.77 -6.05
CA PHE A 208 -12.29 -11.54 -4.66
C PHE A 208 -13.21 -12.64 -4.12
N PHE A 209 -14.35 -12.89 -4.77
CA PHE A 209 -15.33 -13.83 -4.22
C PHE A 209 -14.90 -15.28 -4.40
N SER A 210 -14.40 -15.65 -5.57
CA SER A 210 -14.15 -17.07 -5.89
C SER A 210 -12.79 -17.57 -5.40
N MET A 211 -11.73 -16.75 -5.49
CA MET A 211 -10.39 -17.18 -5.08
C MET A 211 -10.08 -16.91 -3.60
N TYR A 212 -10.68 -15.87 -3.01
CA TYR A 212 -10.40 -15.48 -1.63
C TYR A 212 -11.59 -15.73 -0.70
N ALA A 213 -12.70 -15.00 -0.85
CA ALA A 213 -13.79 -15.03 0.11
C ALA A 213 -14.39 -16.44 0.28
N ASN A 214 -14.84 -17.08 -0.81
CA ASN A 214 -15.40 -18.44 -0.74
C ASN A 214 -14.38 -19.50 -0.30
N ALA A 215 -13.08 -19.22 -0.47
CA ALA A 215 -12.00 -20.16 -0.16
C ALA A 215 -11.54 -20.07 1.31
N TYR A 216 -11.55 -18.87 1.90
CA TYR A 216 -10.89 -18.62 3.20
C TYR A 216 -11.75 -17.87 4.23
N SER A 217 -12.95 -17.40 3.88
CA SER A 217 -13.85 -16.69 4.80
C SER A 217 -15.01 -17.55 5.28
N LEU A 218 -15.19 -17.64 6.61
CA LEU A 218 -16.38 -18.25 7.20
C LEU A 218 -17.68 -17.51 6.79
N LEU A 219 -17.61 -16.20 6.59
CA LEU A 219 -18.77 -15.38 6.19
C LEU A 219 -19.29 -15.74 4.79
N PHE A 220 -18.42 -16.31 3.95
CA PHE A 220 -18.73 -16.73 2.58
C PHE A 220 -18.76 -18.26 2.42
N GLY A 221 -18.88 -18.99 3.54
CA GLY A 221 -19.09 -20.44 3.52
C GLY A 221 -17.83 -21.28 3.39
N ALA A 222 -16.64 -20.71 3.59
CA ALA A 222 -15.39 -21.47 3.61
C ALA A 222 -15.37 -22.49 4.77
N ARG A 223 -14.67 -23.61 4.56
CA ARG A 223 -14.48 -24.63 5.61
C ARG A 223 -13.58 -24.08 6.72
N LEU A 224 -13.88 -24.38 7.97
CA LEU A 224 -13.08 -23.96 9.14
C LEU A 224 -11.58 -24.31 8.98
N ARG A 225 -11.27 -25.49 8.43
CA ARG A 225 -9.87 -25.89 8.17
C ARG A 225 -9.15 -24.92 7.23
N ALA A 226 -9.81 -24.44 6.17
CA ALA A 226 -9.21 -23.51 5.22
C ALA A 226 -8.96 -22.14 5.87
N VAL A 227 -9.90 -21.69 6.72
CA VAL A 227 -9.76 -20.46 7.51
C VAL A 227 -8.58 -20.56 8.48
N LEU A 228 -8.47 -21.66 9.23
CA LEU A 228 -7.35 -21.90 10.14
C LEU A 228 -6.00 -21.97 9.40
N MET A 229 -5.96 -22.57 8.22
CA MET A 229 -4.77 -22.56 7.37
C MET A 229 -4.40 -21.13 6.93
N ASN A 230 -5.39 -20.30 6.58
CA ASN A 230 -5.15 -18.90 6.25
C ASN A 230 -4.59 -18.13 7.46
N GLN A 231 -5.14 -18.33 8.66
CA GLN A 231 -4.62 -17.73 9.89
C GLN A 231 -3.18 -18.18 10.18
N GLY A 232 -2.88 -19.47 9.98
CA GLY A 232 -1.51 -19.98 10.12
C GLY A 232 -0.54 -19.32 9.16
N ARG A 233 -0.94 -19.08 7.90
CA ARG A 233 -0.15 -18.33 6.91
C ARG A 233 0.06 -16.88 7.34
N LEU A 234 -1.00 -16.19 7.76
CA LEU A 234 -0.92 -14.81 8.28
C LEU A 234 0.10 -14.72 9.42
N LEU A 235 0.00 -15.61 10.42
CA LEU A 235 0.94 -15.65 11.54
C LEU A 235 2.38 -15.94 11.08
N THR A 236 2.55 -16.82 10.09
CA THR A 236 3.88 -17.12 9.53
C THR A 236 4.49 -15.90 8.86
N TYR A 237 3.72 -15.17 8.05
CA TYR A 237 4.18 -13.93 7.41
C TYR A 237 4.46 -12.82 8.43
N LEU A 238 3.61 -12.67 9.46
CA LEU A 238 3.85 -11.72 10.54
C LEU A 238 5.12 -12.06 11.33
N ALA A 239 5.33 -13.34 11.65
CA ALA A 239 6.55 -13.80 12.32
C ALA A 239 7.80 -13.56 11.45
N GLY A 240 7.69 -13.83 10.14
CA GLY A 240 8.76 -13.54 9.18
C GLY A 240 9.07 -12.04 9.04
N ALA A 241 8.06 -11.19 9.14
CA ALA A 241 8.21 -9.74 9.10
C ALA A 241 8.78 -9.16 10.40
N ILE A 242 8.46 -9.74 11.55
CA ILE A 242 8.99 -9.31 12.85
C ILE A 242 10.46 -9.75 13.01
N SER A 243 10.85 -10.92 12.47
CA SER A 243 12.22 -11.47 12.43
C SER A 243 13.03 -11.32 13.73
N LEU A 244 14.31 -11.73 13.75
CA LEU A 244 15.17 -11.43 14.89
C LEU A 244 15.55 -9.94 14.94
N SER A 245 15.69 -9.29 13.78
CA SER A 245 16.08 -7.88 13.72
C SER A 245 14.94 -6.95 14.11
N GLY A 246 13.68 -7.28 13.82
CA GLY A 246 12.55 -6.48 14.29
C GLY A 246 12.26 -6.68 15.79
N ILE A 247 12.45 -7.89 16.35
CA ILE A 247 12.41 -8.08 17.82
C ILE A 247 13.48 -7.24 18.49
N PHE A 248 14.72 -7.30 17.98
CA PHE A 248 15.82 -6.49 18.49
C PHE A 248 15.53 -4.99 18.35
N ALA A 249 14.95 -4.56 17.22
CA ALA A 249 14.55 -3.18 16.99
C ALA A 249 13.54 -2.69 18.03
N VAL A 250 12.48 -3.47 18.29
CA VAL A 250 11.46 -3.15 19.29
C VAL A 250 12.09 -3.09 20.68
N PHE A 251 12.97 -4.05 21.03
CA PHE A 251 13.67 -4.06 22.30
C PHE A 251 14.52 -2.80 22.49
N VAL A 252 15.38 -2.45 21.53
CA VAL A 252 16.19 -1.23 21.57
C VAL A 252 15.31 0.01 21.66
N PHE A 253 14.25 0.07 20.85
CA PHE A 253 13.32 1.20 20.83
C PHE A 253 12.64 1.42 22.20
N VAL A 254 12.07 0.37 22.78
CA VAL A 254 11.36 0.45 24.07
C VAL A 254 12.32 0.77 25.23
N THR A 255 13.48 0.12 25.27
CA THR A 255 14.42 0.25 26.40
C THR A 255 15.21 1.55 26.37
N HIS A 256 15.65 2.00 25.20
CA HIS A 256 16.57 3.13 25.04
C HIS A 256 15.84 4.45 24.77
N PHE A 257 14.83 4.44 23.91
CA PHE A 257 14.15 5.67 23.48
C PHE A 257 12.90 5.99 24.31
N ARG A 258 12.32 4.99 25.01
CA ARG A 258 11.13 5.14 25.88
C ARG A 258 10.04 6.00 25.22
N PRO A 259 9.55 5.57 24.05
CA PRO A 259 8.73 6.40 23.17
C PRO A 259 7.42 6.81 23.85
N ARG A 260 6.97 8.03 23.56
CA ARG A 260 5.65 8.52 23.95
C ARG A 260 4.84 8.82 22.70
N PHE A 261 3.86 7.98 22.44
CA PHE A 261 3.05 8.13 21.24
C PHE A 261 1.96 9.18 21.43
N ALA A 262 1.95 10.18 20.55
CA ALA A 262 0.84 11.10 20.41
C ALA A 262 -0.43 10.35 19.97
N ARG A 263 -1.61 10.89 20.31
CA ARG A 263 -2.90 10.27 20.00
C ARG A 263 -3.07 10.04 18.49
N GLU A 264 -2.60 10.99 17.69
CA GLU A 264 -2.68 10.98 16.23
C GLU A 264 -1.87 9.82 15.65
N LEU A 265 -0.71 9.55 16.22
CA LEU A 265 0.12 8.41 15.83
C LEU A 265 -0.53 7.09 16.21
N LEU A 266 -1.12 7.00 17.40
CA LEU A 266 -1.87 5.80 17.81
C LEU A 266 -3.06 5.54 16.88
N LEU A 267 -3.74 6.60 16.41
CA LEU A 267 -4.80 6.48 15.40
C LEU A 267 -4.26 5.96 14.08
N VAL A 268 -3.12 6.47 13.59
CA VAL A 268 -2.47 5.95 12.37
C VAL A 268 -2.13 4.47 12.53
N ILE A 269 -1.48 4.08 13.63
CA ILE A 269 -1.11 2.69 13.91
C ILE A 269 -2.34 1.79 13.96
N ALA A 270 -3.39 2.21 14.66
CA ALA A 270 -4.63 1.46 14.75
C ALA A 270 -5.29 1.27 13.39
N VAL A 271 -5.38 2.32 12.57
CA VAL A 271 -5.97 2.24 11.22
C VAL A 271 -5.08 1.48 10.24
N TRP A 272 -3.77 1.44 10.46
CA TRP A 272 -2.87 0.64 9.64
C TRP A 272 -2.99 -0.86 9.94
N ILE A 273 -3.14 -1.22 11.23
CA ILE A 273 -3.10 -2.62 11.67
C ILE A 273 -4.50 -3.24 11.71
N VAL A 274 -5.46 -2.60 12.37
CA VAL A 274 -6.75 -3.23 12.73
C VAL A 274 -7.59 -3.59 11.50
N PRO A 275 -7.83 -2.69 10.52
CA PRO A 275 -8.58 -3.04 9.31
C PRO A 275 -7.94 -4.18 8.53
N ALA A 276 -6.61 -4.20 8.41
CA ALA A 276 -5.90 -5.26 7.71
C ALA A 276 -6.03 -6.61 8.44
N LEU A 277 -5.83 -6.63 9.77
CA LEU A 277 -6.02 -7.85 10.56
C LEU A 277 -7.45 -8.36 10.49
N LEU A 278 -8.45 -7.48 10.62
CA LEU A 278 -9.85 -7.85 10.48
C LEU A 278 -10.15 -8.39 9.09
N TRP A 279 -9.62 -7.75 8.04
CA TRP A 279 -9.77 -8.21 6.67
C TRP A 279 -9.23 -9.62 6.51
N PHE A 280 -7.96 -9.89 6.81
CA PHE A 280 -7.38 -11.24 6.66
C PHE A 280 -7.92 -12.28 7.67
N SER A 281 -8.52 -11.83 8.77
CA SER A 281 -9.17 -12.72 9.74
C SER A 281 -10.57 -13.14 9.29
N LEU A 282 -11.29 -12.24 8.63
CA LEU A 282 -12.71 -12.40 8.32
C LEU A 282 -12.98 -12.69 6.84
N LEU A 283 -12.08 -12.33 5.92
CA LEU A 283 -12.26 -12.34 4.46
C LEU A 283 -11.09 -13.06 3.76
#